data_AF-A0A6M0ASN4-F1
#
_entry.id   AF-A0A6M0ASN4-F1
#
_cell.length_a   1.000
_cell.length_b   1.000
_cell.length_c   1.000
_cell.angle_alpha   90.00
_cell.angle_beta   90.00
_cell.angle_gamma   90.00
#
_symmetry.space_group_name_H-M   'P 1'
#
loop_
_entity.id
_entity.type
_entity.pdbx_description
1 polymer ?
#
loop_
_entity_poly.entity_id
_entity_poly.type
_entity_poly.pdbx_seq_one_letter_code
_entity_poly.pdbx_strand_id
1 'polypeptide(L)' 'MSCAVILTAIPSEYMAVRAHLTDLKEEMHSKGTIYERGKFSSDGKEWEVGIVE' A
#
# COMPACT_ATOMS: atom_id res chain seq x y z
N MET A 1 0.16 1.72 15.88
CA MET A 1 0.62 1.17 14.58
C MET A 1 1.06 2.33 13.73
N SER A 2 2.18 2.17 13.02
CA SER A 2 2.62 3.16 12.03
C SER A 2 1.89 2.92 10.72
N CYS A 3 1.56 4.00 10.01
CA CYS A 3 0.92 3.94 8.70
C CYS A 3 1.65 4.84 7.70
N ALA A 4 1.62 4.44 6.43
CA ALA A 4 2.17 5.20 5.32
C ALA A 4 1.28 5.07 4.08
N VAL A 5 1.36 6.07 3.20
CA VAL A 5 0.75 6.02 1.87
C VAL A 5 1.84 6.27 0.83
N ILE A 6 1.89 5.44 -0.20
CA ILE A 6 2.82 5.56 -1.31
C ILE A 6 2.00 5.83 -2.57
N LEU A 7 2.19 7.02 -3.15
CA LEU A 7 1.61 7.41 -4.43
C LEU A 7 2.62 7.06 -5.52
N THR A 8 2.19 6.32 -6.52
CA THR A 8 3.02 5.93 -7.67
C THR A 8 2.55 6.61 -8.93
N ALA A 9 3.44 6.86 -9.88
CA ALA A 9 3.08 7.56 -11.12
C ALA A 9 2.97 6.62 -12.32
N ILE A 10 3.57 5.42 -12.24
CA ILE A 10 3.60 4.44 -13.32
C ILE A 10 3.43 3.00 -12.79
N PRO A 11 2.92 2.07 -13.61
CA PRO A 11 2.66 0.69 -13.20
C PRO A 11 3.86 -0.07 -12.66
N SER A 12 5.07 0.21 -13.16
CA SER A 12 6.27 -0.48 -12.68
C SER A 12 6.63 -0.12 -11.24
N GLU A 13 6.38 1.12 -10.82
CA GLU A 13 6.60 1.56 -9.43
C GLU A 13 5.56 0.95 -8.50
N TYR A 14 4.29 0.98 -8.92
CA TYR A 14 3.20 0.34 -8.21
C TYR A 14 3.51 -1.14 -7.94
N MET A 15 3.87 -1.89 -8.99
CA MET A 15 4.19 -3.31 -8.87
C MET A 15 5.43 -3.57 -8.01
N ALA A 16 6.44 -2.71 -8.06
CA ALA A 16 7.63 -2.82 -7.22
C ALA A 16 7.28 -2.66 -5.73
N VAL A 17 6.48 -1.66 -5.37
CA VAL A 17 6.04 -1.44 -3.98
C VAL A 17 5.12 -2.58 -3.53
N ARG A 18 4.15 -2.95 -4.36
CA ARG A 18 3.18 -4.02 -4.09
C ARG A 18 3.85 -5.35 -3.77
N ALA A 19 4.97 -5.68 -4.42
CA ALA A 19 5.72 -6.91 -4.17
C ALA A 19 6.27 -7.03 -2.75
N HIS A 20 6.38 -5.92 -2.00
CA HIS A 20 6.82 -5.90 -0.61
C HIS A 20 5.68 -5.97 0.41
N LEU A 21 4.42 -5.93 -0.04
CA LEU A 21 3.25 -5.93 0.82
C LEU A 21 2.60 -7.31 0.89
N THR A 22 2.04 -7.60 2.06
CA THR A 22 1.26 -8.81 2.33
C THR A 22 -0.15 -8.44 2.78
N ASP A 23 -1.11 -9.38 2.78
CA ASP A 23 -2.51 -9.13 3.19
C ASP A 23 -3.17 -7.94 2.44
N LEU A 24 -2.84 -7.79 1.14
CA LEU A 24 -3.36 -6.73 0.29
C LEU A 24 -4.88 -6.84 0.14
N LYS A 25 -5.57 -5.72 0.34
CA LYS A 25 -7.01 -5.55 0.09
C LYS A 25 -7.24 -4.28 -0.70
N GLU A 26 -8.11 -4.34 -1.68
CA GLU A 26 -8.62 -3.14 -2.34
C GLU A 26 -9.60 -2.42 -1.40
N GLU A 27 -9.46 -1.11 -1.28
CA GLU A 27 -10.31 -0.24 -0.49
C GLU A 27 -10.71 1.00 -1.29
N MET A 28 -11.91 1.51 -1.03
CA MET A 28 -12.40 2.74 -1.62
C MET A 28 -12.45 3.84 -0.55
N HIS A 29 -11.68 4.90 -0.76
CA HIS A 29 -11.79 6.11 0.04
C HIS A 29 -13.17 6.76 -0.17
N SER A 30 -13.71 7.46 0.83
CA SER A 30 -15.05 8.08 0.78
C SER A 30 -15.26 9.07 -0.38
N LYS A 31 -14.17 9.54 -1.01
CA LYS A 31 -14.17 10.42 -2.18
C LYS A 31 -14.06 9.67 -3.53
N GLY A 32 -14.10 8.34 -3.52
CA GLY A 32 -14.09 7.49 -4.72
C GLY A 32 -12.72 7.03 -5.20
N THR A 33 -11.62 7.44 -4.55
CA THR A 33 -10.27 6.94 -4.86
C THR A 33 -10.16 5.48 -4.41
N ILE A 34 -9.78 4.60 -5.33
CA ILE A 34 -9.48 3.19 -5.04
C ILE A 34 -7.99 3.07 -4.77
N TYR A 35 -7.62 2.36 -3.71
CA TYR A 35 -6.23 2.06 -3.35
C TYR A 35 -6.14 0.64 -2.79
N GLU A 36 -4.96 0.04 -2.83
CA GLU A 36 -4.71 -1.20 -2.10
C GLU A 36 -4.10 -0.88 -0.74
N ARG A 37 -4.51 -1.59 0.31
CA ARG A 37 -3.89 -1.54 1.63
C ARG A 37 -3.29 -2.90 1.97
N GLY A 38 -2.04 -2.93 2.41
CA GLY A 38 -1.37 -4.14 2.87
C GLY A 38 -0.48 -3.90 4.07
N LYS A 39 0.22 -4.96 4.47
CA LYS A 39 1.16 -4.98 5.59
C LYS A 39 2.60 -5.04 5.08
N PHE A 40 3.43 -4.15 5.60
CA PHE A 40 4.88 -4.20 5.44
C PHE A 40 5.52 -4.55 6.78
N SER A 41 6.36 -5.58 6.79
CA SER A 41 7.02 -6.06 8.00
C SER A 41 8.53 -6.10 7.81
N SER A 42 9.27 -5.40 8.68
CA SER A 42 10.73 -5.35 8.67
C SER A 42 11.27 -5.09 10.08
N ASP A 43 12.35 -5.76 10.47
CA ASP A 43 12.99 -5.65 11.79
C ASP A 43 12.02 -5.78 12.98
N GLY A 44 11.05 -6.70 12.88
CA GLY A 44 10.03 -6.92 13.91
C GLY A 44 9.00 -5.80 14.05
N LYS A 45 9.00 -4.81 13.15
CA LYS A 45 8.00 -3.75 13.08
C LYS A 45 7.05 -4.01 11.92
N GLU A 46 5.76 -3.78 12.16
CA GLU A 46 4.70 -3.88 11.16
C GLU A 46 4.11 -2.49 10.87
N TRP A 47 3.85 -2.23 9.59
CA TRP A 47 3.24 -1.01 9.08
C TRP A 47 2.03 -1.37 8.24
N GLU A 48 0.97 -0.56 8.36
CA GLU A 48 -0.08 -0.53 7.35
C GLU A 48 0.32 0.42 6.23
N VAL A 49 0.31 -0.06 4.99
CA VAL A 49 0.73 0.72 3.83
C VAL A 49 -0.39 0.74 2.81
N GLY A 50 -0.86 1.94 2.48
CA GLY A 50 -1.73 2.19 1.33
C GLY A 50 -0.90 2.48 0.08
N ILE A 51 -1.26 1.89 -1.05
CA ILE A 51 -0.62 2.13 -2.36
C ILE A 51 -1.68 2.46 -3.42
N VAL A 52 -1.38 3.42 -4.27
CA VAL A 52 -2.27 3.85 -5.36
C VAL A 52 -1.44 4.35 -6.55
N GLU A 53 -2.00 4.16 -7.74
CA GLU A 53 -1.55 4.73 -9.02
C GLU A 53 -2.52 5.84 -9.45
#